data_AF-A0A1A8I3Z0-F1
#
_entry.id   AF-A0A1A8I3Z0-F1
#
_cell.length_a   1.000
_cell.length_b   1.000
_cell.length_c   1.000
_cell.angle_alpha   90.00
_cell.angle_beta   90.00
_cell.angle_gamma   90.00
#
_symmetry.space_group_name_H-M   'P 1'
#
loop_
_entity.id
_entity.type
_entity.pdbx_description
1 polymer ?
#
loop_
_entity_poly.entity_id
_entity_poly.type
_entity_poly.pdbx_seq_one_letter_code
_entity_poly.pdbx_strand_id
1 'polypeptide(L)' 'PLRRYIPKNPYQYKVWYVVNSTYFEYLMFTLILLNTICLAMQHHGQTKNFNDAMNILNMLFTGLFTVEMILK' A
#
# COMPACT_ATOMS: atom_id res chain seq x y z
N PRO A 1 17.29 -24.65 6.50
CA PRO A 1 17.54 -24.08 5.16
C PRO A 1 16.29 -23.40 4.61
N LEU A 2 16.19 -22.08 4.81
CA LEU A 2 15.09 -21.26 4.26
C LEU A 2 15.16 -21.36 2.74
N ARG A 3 14.15 -21.96 2.09
CA ARG A 3 14.07 -22.05 0.64
C ARG A 3 13.88 -20.64 0.07
N ARG A 4 14.99 -19.96 -0.21
CA ARG A 4 15.03 -18.66 -0.87
C ARG A 4 14.73 -18.89 -2.35
N TYR A 5 13.47 -18.73 -2.73
CA TYR A 5 13.06 -18.84 -4.14
C TYR A 5 13.64 -17.64 -4.88
N ILE A 6 14.67 -17.86 -5.71
CA ILE A 6 15.30 -16.84 -6.54
C ILE A 6 14.73 -16.99 -7.95
N PRO A 7 13.82 -16.11 -8.38
CA PRO A 7 13.25 -16.19 -9.72
C PRO A 7 14.33 -15.92 -10.78
N LYS A 8 14.41 -16.77 -11.81
CA LYS A 8 15.39 -16.66 -12.91
C LYS A 8 15.04 -15.57 -13.93
N ASN A 9 13.80 -15.07 -13.92
CA ASN A 9 13.29 -14.13 -14.92
C ASN A 9 13.50 -12.67 -14.43
N PRO A 10 14.13 -11.77 -15.21
CA PRO A 10 14.48 -10.41 -14.76
C PRO A 10 13.28 -9.57 -14.32
N TYR A 11 12.11 -9.75 -14.94
CA TYR A 11 10.87 -9.07 -14.54
C TYR A 11 10.37 -9.54 -13.17
N GLN A 12 10.38 -10.85 -12.92
CA GLN A 12 10.02 -11.41 -11.61
C GLN A 12 11.04 -11.03 -10.54
N TYR A 13 12.32 -10.89 -10.88
CA TYR A 13 13.35 -10.46 -9.93
C TYR A 13 13.17 -9.01 -9.48
N LYS A 14 12.85 -8.09 -10.39
CA LYS A 14 12.52 -6.70 -10.03
C LYS A 14 11.33 -6.62 -9.09
N VAL A 15 10.28 -7.37 -9.42
CA VAL A 15 9.07 -7.45 -8.61
C VAL A 15 9.36 -8.05 -7.24
N TRP A 16 10.07 -9.18 -7.18
CA TRP A 16 10.48 -9.83 -5.94
C TRP A 16 11.35 -8.91 -5.08
N TYR A 17 12.26 -8.15 -5.68
CA TYR A 17 13.12 -7.20 -4.97
C TYR A 17 12.32 -6.04 -4.36
N VAL A 18 11.31 -5.53 -5.08
CA VAL A 18 10.42 -4.46 -4.59
C VAL A 18 9.55 -4.96 -3.44
N VAL A 19 8.98 -6.17 -3.56
CA VAL A 19 8.09 -6.77 -2.56
C VAL A 19 8.83 -7.19 -1.30
N ASN A 20 10.07 -7.68 -1.44
CA ASN A 20 10.93 -8.04 -0.33
C ASN A 20 11.69 -6.84 0.25
N SER A 21 11.43 -5.62 -0.24
CA SER A 21 12.08 -4.41 0.28
C SER A 21 11.35 -3.91 1.52
N THR A 22 12.11 -3.58 2.56
CA THR A 22 11.62 -2.87 3.75
C THR A 22 10.94 -1.55 3.40
N TYR A 23 11.26 -0.95 2.26
CA TYR A 23 10.55 0.24 1.76
C TYR A 23 9.05 -0.01 1.57
N PHE A 24 8.66 -1.19 1.09
CA PHE A 24 7.25 -1.52 0.87
C PHE A 24 6.50 -1.65 2.20
N GLU A 25 7.13 -2.24 3.21
CA GLU A 25 6.57 -2.35 4.57
C GLU A 25 6.36 -0.96 5.20
N TYR A 26 7.35 -0.05 5.09
CA TYR A 26 7.19 1.32 5.56
C TYR A 26 6.13 2.11 4.78
N LEU A 27 5.97 1.85 3.48
CA LEU A 27 4.92 2.45 2.65
C LEU A 27 3.54 2.04 3.16
N MET A 28 3.33 0.75 3.42
CA MET A 28 2.09 0.23 3.99
C MET A 28 1.78 0.85 5.37
N PHE A 29 2.80 0.97 6.23
CA PHE A 29 2.64 1.55 7.57
C PHE A 29 2.30 3.04 7.54
N THR A 30 3.02 3.82 6.73
CA THR A 30 2.75 5.26 6.55
C THR A 30 1.40 5.52 5.93
N LEU A 31 0.99 4.67 4.99
CA LEU A 31 -0.34 4.66 4.44
C LEU A 31 -1.37 4.40 5.56
N ILE A 32 -1.28 3.31 6.36
CA ILE A 32 -2.27 3.03 7.42
C ILE A 32 -2.41 4.21 8.40
N LEU A 33 -1.30 4.88 8.73
CA LEU A 33 -1.28 6.10 9.53
C LEU A 33 -1.99 7.27 8.83
N LEU A 34 -1.77 7.47 7.53
CA LEU A 34 -2.48 8.49 6.74
C LEU A 34 -3.99 8.24 6.69
N ASN A 35 -4.44 6.99 6.55
CA ASN A 35 -5.88 6.66 6.56
C ASN A 35 -6.51 6.95 7.92
N THR A 36 -5.83 6.56 9.00
CA THR A 36 -6.33 6.80 10.37
C THR A 36 -6.37 8.28 10.71
N ILE A 37 -5.37 9.07 10.29
CA ILE A 37 -5.39 10.54 10.42
C ILE A 37 -6.52 11.16 9.59
N CYS A 38 -6.73 10.67 8.36
CA CYS A 38 -7.84 11.09 7.50
C CYS A 38 -9.21 10.83 8.14
N LEU A 39 -9.43 9.63 8.66
CA LEU A 39 -10.63 9.26 9.42
C LEU A 39 -10.79 10.08 10.70
N ALA A 40 -9.70 10.40 11.40
CA ALA A 40 -9.75 11.23 12.60
C ALA A 40 -10.10 12.70 12.32
N MET A 41 -9.71 13.21 11.14
CA MET A 41 -10.07 14.56 10.67
C MET A 41 -11.50 14.66 10.10
N GLN A 42 -12.23 13.54 10.04
CA GLN A 42 -13.59 13.49 9.54
C GLN A 42 -14.57 14.21 10.49
N HIS A 43 -15.15 15.34 10.03
CA HIS A 43 -16.08 16.18 10.80
C HIS A 43 -17.37 16.47 10.00
N HIS A 44 -18.50 16.61 10.69
CA HIS A 44 -19.80 16.96 10.09
C HIS A 44 -19.73 18.36 9.45
N GLY A 45 -19.69 18.43 8.12
CA GLY A 45 -19.54 19.68 7.35
C GLY A 45 -18.33 19.73 6.41
N GLN A 46 -17.68 18.59 6.16
CA GLN A 46 -16.47 18.53 5.34
C GLN A 46 -16.64 19.00 3.89
N THR A 47 -15.61 19.69 3.41
CA THR A 47 -15.46 20.16 2.03
C THR A 47 -15.35 18.97 1.08
N LYS A 48 -16.02 19.03 -0.09
CA LYS A 48 -16.02 17.95 -1.11
C LYS A 48 -14.62 17.44 -1.46
N ASN A 49 -13.64 18.34 -1.55
CA ASN A 49 -12.25 18.00 -1.87
C ASN A 49 -11.60 17.04 -0.85
N PHE A 50 -11.95 17.16 0.43
CA PHE A 50 -11.41 16.28 1.47
C PHE A 50 -12.03 14.88 1.37
N ASN A 51 -13.31 14.81 1.05
CA ASN A 51 -14.03 13.55 0.89
C ASN A 51 -13.52 12.77 -0.35
N ASP A 52 -13.24 13.47 -1.45
CA ASP A 52 -12.64 12.88 -2.66
C ASP A 52 -11.22 12.37 -2.40
N ALA A 53 -10.39 13.14 -1.68
CA ALA A 53 -9.06 12.71 -1.28
C ALA A 53 -9.11 11.45 -0.39
N MET A 54 -10.06 11.38 0.54
CA MET A 54 -10.30 10.20 1.37
C MET A 54 -10.63 8.96 0.55
N ASN A 55 -11.49 9.13 -0.46
CA ASN A 55 -11.98 8.03 -1.27
C ASN A 55 -10.87 7.49 -2.20
N ILE A 56 -10.06 8.39 -2.78
CA ILE A 56 -8.86 8.04 -3.55
C ILE A 56 -7.86 7.30 -2.67
N LEU A 57 -7.62 7.79 -1.45
CA LEU A 57 -6.74 7.13 -0.49
C LEU A 57 -7.24 5.72 -0.14
N ASN A 58 -8.52 5.57 0.25
CA ASN A 58 -9.16 4.27 0.52
C ASN A 58 -9.03 3.30 -0.66
N MET A 59 -9.22 3.77 -1.89
CA MET A 59 -9.06 2.93 -3.07
C MET A 59 -7.59 2.55 -3.33
N LEU A 60 -6.65 3.46 -3.05
CA LEU A 60 -5.20 3.20 -3.08
C LEU A 60 -4.79 2.13 -2.08
N PHE A 61 -5.33 2.17 -0.85
CA PHE A 61 -5.12 1.12 0.15
C PHE A 61 -5.54 -0.24 -0.38
N THR A 62 -6.79 -0.35 -0.83
CA THR A 62 -7.32 -1.61 -1.35
C THR A 62 -6.50 -2.11 -2.54
N GLY A 63 -6.11 -1.22 -3.44
CA GLY A 63 -5.25 -1.55 -4.58
C GLY A 63 -3.88 -2.07 -4.15
N LEU A 64 -3.21 -1.40 -3.22
CA LEU A 64 -1.88 -1.80 -2.75
C LEU A 64 -1.90 -3.12 -1.98
N PHE A 65 -2.91 -3.36 -1.14
CA PHE A 65 -3.11 -4.66 -0.47
C PHE A 65 -3.37 -5.78 -1.49
N THR A 66 -4.18 -5.49 -2.52
CA THR A 66 -4.47 -6.48 -3.58
C THR A 66 -3.22 -6.79 -4.40
N VAL A 67 -2.44 -5.77 -4.74
CA VAL A 67 -1.17 -5.92 -5.47
C VAL A 67 -0.16 -6.68 -4.60
N GLU A 68 -0.02 -6.38 -3.31
CA GLU A 68 0.82 -7.17 -2.39
C GLU A 68 0.42 -8.65 -2.41
N MET A 69 -0.88 -8.95 -2.29
CA MET A 69 -1.39 -10.33 -2.28
C MET A 69 -1.17 -11.08 -3.60
N ILE A 70 -1.12 -10.38 -4.73
CA ILE A 70 -0.82 -10.96 -6.04
C ILE A 70 0.69 -11.14 -6.24
N LEU A 71 1.48 -10.26 -5.62
CA LEU A 71 2.93 -10.19 -5.79
C LEU A 71 3.71 -11.12 -4.85
N LYS A 72 3.18 -11.37 -3.65
CA LYS A 72 3.63 -12.45 -2.75
C LYS A 72 3.17 -13.82 -3.27
#